data_AF-A0A6B9ZPI7-F1
#
_entry.id   AF-A0A6B9ZPI7-F1
#
_cell.length_a   1.000
_cell.length_b   1.000
_cell.length_c   1.000
_cell.angle_alpha   90.00
_cell.angle_beta   90.00
_cell.angle_gamma   90.00
#
_symmetry.space_group_name_H-M   'P 1'
#
loop_
_entity.id
_entity.type
_entity.pdbx_description
1 polymer ?
#
loop_
_entity_poly.entity_id
_entity_poly.type
_entity_poly.pdbx_seq_one_letter_code
_entity_poly.pdbx_strand_id
1 'polypeptide(L)'
;MKQRNNGEPRSSLKPNGEILPYSFVTIETSNADFNTLSTQVQDTVSFLKLHRDQLMQIKGTEGVEHINLDFGIEMTDGKFSEKIFLPIELISLAAELNMTVQLSIY
;
A
#
# COMPACT_ATOMS: atom_id res chain seq x y z
N MET A 1 -1.46 12.14 3.66
CA MET A 1 -1.01 11.22 4.75
C MET A 1 -2.13 11.08 5.75
N LYS A 2 -2.40 9.85 6.21
CA LYS A 2 -3.40 9.54 7.23
C LYS A 2 -2.76 8.69 8.33
N GLN A 3 -3.04 9.01 9.59
CA GLN A 3 -2.58 8.24 10.75
C GLN A 3 -3.77 7.58 11.44
N ARG A 4 -3.55 6.38 11.97
CA ARG A 4 -4.49 5.62 12.79
C ARG A 4 -3.73 5.02 13.97
N ASN A 5 -4.32 5.04 15.15
CA ASN A 5 -3.68 4.55 16.37
C ASN A 5 -4.27 3.22 16.85
N ASN A 6 -3.44 2.44 17.55
CA ASN A 6 -3.87 1.26 18.29
C ASN A 6 -5.06 1.60 19.22
N GLY A 7 -6.06 0.73 19.26
CA GLY A 7 -7.27 0.89 20.06
C GLY A 7 -8.40 1.67 19.38
N GLU A 8 -8.15 2.33 18.25
CA GLU A 8 -9.21 2.97 17.49
C GLU A 8 -10.09 1.94 16.75
N PRO A 9 -11.40 2.20 16.55
CA PRO A 9 -12.27 1.30 15.78
C PRO A 9 -11.76 1.12 14.35
N ARG A 10 -11.61 -0.11 13.85
CA ARG A 10 -11.09 -0.41 12.50
C ARG A 10 -11.86 0.38 11.44
N SER A 11 -13.19 0.43 11.56
CA SER A 11 -14.09 1.20 10.70
C SER A 11 -14.83 2.28 11.48
N SER A 12 -14.84 3.51 10.97
CA SER A 12 -15.64 4.61 11.53
C SER A 12 -17.14 4.33 11.47
N LEU A 13 -17.59 3.48 10.54
CA LEU A 13 -19.00 3.07 10.41
C LEU A 13 -19.41 2.06 11.50
N LYS A 14 -18.45 1.47 12.23
CA LYS A 14 -18.68 0.50 13.29
C LYS A 14 -17.87 0.90 14.55
N PRO A 15 -18.30 1.93 15.29
CA PRO A 15 -17.52 2.47 16.41
C PRO A 15 -17.33 1.47 17.56
N ASN A 16 -18.24 0.51 17.72
CA ASN A 16 -18.13 -0.58 18.70
C ASN A 16 -17.64 -1.90 18.05
N GLY A 17 -17.07 -1.83 16.84
CA GLY A 17 -16.57 -2.98 16.10
C GLY A 17 -15.18 -3.42 16.54
N GLU A 18 -14.50 -4.19 15.68
CA GLU A 18 -13.10 -4.58 15.90
C GLU A 18 -12.21 -3.34 16.03
N ILE A 19 -11.31 -3.35 17.00
CA ILE A 19 -10.31 -2.29 17.20
C ILE A 19 -9.02 -2.64 16.47
N LEU A 20 -8.25 -1.63 16.09
CA LEU A 20 -6.91 -1.84 15.53
C LEU A 20 -5.95 -2.37 16.60
N PRO A 21 -5.23 -3.46 16.34
CA PRO A 21 -4.22 -3.97 17.28
C PRO A 21 -2.87 -3.24 17.17
N TYR A 22 -2.73 -2.32 16.20
CA TYR A 22 -1.51 -1.58 15.91
C TYR A 22 -1.82 -0.15 15.45
N SER A 23 -0.83 0.73 15.55
CA SER A 23 -0.85 2.06 14.94
C SER A 23 -0.24 2.00 13.54
N PHE A 24 -0.72 2.81 12.60
CA PHE A 24 -0.14 2.88 11.27
C PHE A 24 -0.32 4.26 10.63
N VAL A 25 0.52 4.53 9.63
CA VAL A 25 0.44 5.70 8.77
C VAL A 25 0.33 5.24 7.33
N THR A 26 -0.57 5.86 6.57
CA THR A 26 -0.71 5.65 5.13
C THR A 26 -0.28 6.92 4.39
N ILE A 27 0.53 6.73 3.37
CA ILE A 27 0.96 7.76 2.42
C ILE A 27 0.40 7.37 1.06
N GLU A 28 -0.27 8.31 0.42
CA GLU A 28 -0.83 8.12 -0.92
C GLU A 28 0.28 8.34 -1.95
N THR A 29 0.51 7.33 -2.79
CA THR A 29 1.54 7.34 -3.83
C THR A 29 0.97 7.54 -5.23
N SER A 30 -0.35 7.36 -5.40
CA SER A 30 -1.08 7.59 -6.64
C SER A 30 -2.52 8.00 -6.34
N ASN A 31 -3.06 8.89 -7.17
CA ASN A 31 -4.47 9.29 -7.17
C ASN A 31 -5.29 8.57 -8.25
N ALA A 32 -4.73 7.54 -8.88
CA ALA A 32 -5.37 6.82 -9.96
C ALA A 32 -6.46 5.87 -9.44
N ASP A 33 -7.54 5.73 -10.21
CA ASP A 33 -8.68 4.89 -9.85
C ASP A 33 -8.34 3.39 -9.86
N PHE A 34 -9.17 2.58 -9.21
CA PHE A 34 -8.98 1.12 -9.05
C PHE A 34 -8.94 0.34 -10.37
N ASN A 35 -9.52 0.89 -11.44
CA ASN A 35 -9.48 0.31 -12.78
C ASN A 35 -8.19 0.65 -13.57
N THR A 36 -7.26 1.40 -12.98
CA THR A 36 -6.02 1.87 -13.63
C THR A 36 -4.76 1.44 -12.88
N LEU A 37 -4.63 0.15 -12.57
CA LEU A 37 -3.46 -0.40 -11.86
C LEU A 37 -2.11 0.02 -12.48
N SER A 38 -2.01 0.08 -13.81
CA SER A 38 -0.77 0.51 -14.49
C SER A 38 -0.34 1.91 -14.09
N THR A 39 -1.29 2.84 -13.96
CA THR A 39 -1.06 4.21 -13.54
C THR A 39 -0.66 4.26 -12.08
N GLN A 40 -1.38 3.51 -11.21
CA GLN A 40 -1.02 3.40 -9.79
C GLN A 40 0.42 2.92 -9.60
N VAL A 41 0.84 1.91 -10.36
CA VAL A 41 2.20 1.37 -10.31
C VAL A 41 3.23 2.39 -10.82
N GLN A 42 2.96 3.07 -11.93
CA GLN A 42 3.90 4.05 -12.49
C GLN A 42 4.12 5.24 -11.55
N ASP A 43 3.04 5.76 -10.96
CA ASP A 43 3.10 6.85 -10.00
C ASP A 43 3.87 6.41 -8.74
N THR A 44 3.56 5.21 -8.23
CA THR A 44 4.22 4.65 -7.06
C THR A 44 5.71 4.45 -7.31
N VAL A 45 6.12 3.89 -8.45
CA VAL A 45 7.54 3.77 -8.81
C VAL A 45 8.23 5.14 -8.83
N SER A 46 7.57 6.15 -9.41
CA SER A 46 8.09 7.51 -9.46
C SER A 46 8.26 8.10 -8.06
N PHE A 47 7.27 7.90 -7.18
CA PHE A 47 7.31 8.30 -5.78
C PHE A 47 8.45 7.62 -5.01
N LEU A 48 8.58 6.29 -5.13
CA LEU A 48 9.63 5.53 -4.44
C LEU A 48 11.04 5.98 -4.85
N LYS A 49 11.25 6.26 -6.15
CA LYS A 49 12.52 6.78 -6.66
C LYS A 49 12.81 8.19 -6.15
N LEU A 50 11.81 9.07 -6.20
CA LEU A 50 11.94 10.47 -5.76
C LEU A 50 12.27 10.57 -4.26
N HIS A 51 11.67 9.70 -3.45
CA HIS A 51 11.76 9.74 -1.98
C HIS A 51 12.66 8.65 -1.39
N ARG A 52 13.50 8.02 -2.20
CA ARG A 52 14.29 6.84 -1.83
C ARG A 52 15.04 7.00 -0.51
N ASP A 53 15.78 8.09 -0.35
CA ASP A 53 16.62 8.31 0.84
C ASP A 53 15.77 8.50 2.11
N GLN A 54 14.62 9.16 1.99
CA GLN A 54 13.68 9.37 3.10
C GLN A 54 13.00 8.05 3.50
N LEU A 55 12.62 7.23 2.52
CA LEU A 55 12.03 5.91 2.76
C LEU A 55 13.04 4.95 3.40
N MET A 56 14.32 5.04 3.02
CA MET A 56 15.40 4.29 3.68
C MET A 56 15.59 4.69 5.14
N GLN A 57 15.41 5.97 5.49
CA GLN A 57 15.41 6.41 6.88
C GLN A 57 14.20 5.89 7.66
N ILE A 58 13.00 5.92 7.06
CA ILE A 58 11.78 5.39 7.68
C ILE A 58 11.95 3.90 8.01
N LYS A 59 12.49 3.11 7.07
CA LYS A 59 12.82 1.70 7.29
C LYS A 59 13.74 1.49 8.51
N GLY A 60 14.67 2.41 8.77
CA GLY A 60 15.59 2.33 9.90
C GLY A 60 15.03 2.85 11.23
N THR A 61 13.78 3.33 11.24
CA THR A 61 13.17 3.91 12.44
C THR A 61 12.74 2.81 13.41
N GLU A 62 13.14 2.92 14.68
CA GLU A 62 12.73 2.00 15.72
C GLU A 62 11.20 1.98 15.88
N GLY A 63 10.62 0.78 15.98
CA GLY A 63 9.17 0.58 16.10
C GLY A 63 8.41 0.45 14.78
N VAL A 64 9.06 0.63 13.63
CA VAL A 64 8.46 0.29 12.32
C VAL A 64 8.61 -1.21 12.08
N GLU A 65 7.52 -1.95 12.27
CA GLU A 65 7.50 -3.42 12.10
C GLU A 65 7.32 -3.84 10.64
N HIS A 66 6.45 -3.13 9.91
CA HIS A 66 6.04 -3.48 8.56
C HIS A 66 5.82 -2.24 7.69
N ILE A 67 6.17 -2.35 6.41
CA ILE A 67 5.85 -1.37 5.38
C ILE A 67 5.27 -2.14 4.19
N ASN A 68 4.14 -1.69 3.65
CA ASN A 68 3.49 -2.32 2.53
C ASN A 68 3.05 -1.29 1.48
N LEU A 69 3.16 -1.67 0.21
CA LEU A 69 2.55 -0.99 -0.92
C LEU A 69 1.19 -1.67 -1.16
N ASP A 70 0.10 -0.91 -1.04
CA ASP A 70 -1.26 -1.41 -1.21
C ASP A 70 -1.86 -0.82 -2.50
N PHE A 71 -2.23 -1.69 -3.44
CA PHE A 71 -2.88 -1.30 -4.69
C PHE A 71 -4.33 -1.79 -4.69
N GLY A 72 -5.27 -0.86 -4.81
CA GLY A 72 -6.68 -1.17 -4.99
C GLY A 72 -6.98 -1.53 -6.44
N ILE A 73 -7.63 -2.66 -6.66
CA ILE A 73 -8.06 -3.12 -7.98
C ILE A 73 -9.54 -3.49 -7.98
N GLU A 74 -10.21 -3.23 -9.09
CA GLU A 74 -11.58 -3.67 -9.32
C GLU A 74 -11.58 -5.12 -9.84
N MET A 75 -12.54 -5.93 -9.37
CA MET A 75 -12.70 -7.29 -9.89
C MET A 75 -13.19 -7.25 -11.35
N THR A 76 -12.55 -8.00 -12.25
CA THR A 76 -13.11 -8.16 -13.59
C THR A 76 -14.22 -9.21 -13.62
N ASP A 77 -15.48 -8.78 -13.75
CA ASP A 77 -16.62 -9.68 -13.84
C ASP A 77 -16.54 -10.66 -15.03
N GLY A 78 -17.03 -11.89 -14.82
CA GLY A 78 -17.20 -12.90 -15.87
C GLY A 78 -15.93 -13.66 -16.27
N LYS A 79 -14.79 -13.43 -15.62
CA LYS A 79 -13.56 -14.20 -15.86
C LYS A 79 -13.40 -15.34 -14.85
N PHE A 80 -13.02 -16.52 -15.32
CA PHE A 80 -12.68 -17.67 -14.46
C PHE A 80 -11.38 -17.46 -13.68
N SER A 81 -10.45 -16.67 -14.22
CA SER A 81 -9.19 -16.34 -13.56
C SER A 81 -8.68 -14.98 -14.02
N GLU A 82 -8.06 -14.24 -13.10
CA GLU A 82 -7.34 -13.01 -13.38
C GLU A 82 -5.86 -13.20 -13.04
N LYS A 83 -4.98 -12.67 -13.89
CA LYS A 83 -3.52 -12.75 -13.72
C LYS A 83 -2.96 -11.34 -13.82
N ILE A 84 -2.27 -10.92 -12.77
CA ILE A 84 -1.64 -9.60 -12.69
C ILE A 84 -0.14 -9.81 -12.69
N PHE A 85 0.53 -9.15 -13.65
CA PHE A 85 1.99 -9.13 -13.73
C PHE A 85 2.47 -7.76 -13.28
N LEU A 86 3.12 -7.73 -12.12
CA LEU A 86 3.72 -6.50 -11.62
C LEU A 86 5.08 -6.26 -12.31
N PRO A 87 5.42 -5.01 -12.66
CA PRO A 87 6.71 -4.68 -13.26
C PRO A 87 7.88 -5.08 -12.35
N ILE A 88 8.93 -5.65 -12.94
CA ILE A 88 10.16 -6.04 -12.21
C ILE A 88 10.74 -4.85 -11.44
N GLU A 89 10.64 -3.65 -11.98
CA GLU A 89 11.09 -2.42 -11.34
C GLU A 89 10.39 -2.15 -10.00
N LEU A 90 9.06 -2.31 -9.96
CA LEU A 90 8.30 -2.17 -8.71
C LEU A 90 8.76 -3.20 -7.68
N ILE A 91 8.89 -4.46 -8.09
CA ILE A 91 9.32 -5.55 -7.20
C ILE A 91 10.74 -5.31 -6.68
N SER A 92 11.63 -4.79 -7.52
CA SER A 92 13.01 -4.49 -7.16
C SER A 92 13.08 -3.37 -6.13
N LEU A 93 12.34 -2.28 -6.35
CA LEU A 93 12.27 -1.15 -5.41
C LEU A 93 11.64 -1.57 -4.07
N ALA A 94 10.56 -2.36 -4.11
CA ALA A 94 9.93 -2.87 -2.90
C ALA A 94 10.91 -3.74 -2.09
N ALA A 95 11.63 -4.65 -2.76
CA ALA A 95 12.62 -5.50 -2.10
C ALA A 95 13.78 -4.68 -1.48
N GLU A 96 14.31 -3.70 -2.23
CA GLU A 96 15.37 -2.81 -1.75
C GLU A 96 14.95 -2.06 -0.47
N LEU A 97 13.73 -1.52 -0.49
CA LEU A 97 13.15 -0.75 0.61
C LEU A 97 12.52 -1.63 1.70
N ASN A 98 12.61 -2.96 1.59
CA ASN A 98 12.03 -3.93 2.52
C ASN A 98 10.51 -3.74 2.73
N MET A 99 9.80 -3.50 1.63
CA MET A 99 8.35 -3.33 1.58
C MET A 99 7.68 -4.57 1.01
N THR A 100 6.53 -4.95 1.53
CA THR A 100 5.66 -5.95 0.90
C THR A 100 4.79 -5.29 -0.18
N VAL A 101 4.30 -6.10 -1.12
CA VAL A 101 3.33 -5.65 -2.13
C VAL A 101 2.02 -6.39 -1.90
N GLN A 102 0.94 -5.63 -1.78
CA GLN A 102 -0.42 -6.10 -1.56
C GLN A 102 -1.31 -5.64 -2.71
N LEU A 103 -2.22 -6.52 -3.13
CA LEU A 103 -3.33 -6.20 -4.03
C LEU A 103 -4.63 -6.39 -3.25
N SER A 104 -5.45 -5.35 -3.21
CA SER A 104 -6.75 -5.34 -2.53
C SER A 104 -7.86 -5.26 -3.56
N ILE A 105 -8.71 -6.27 -3.61
CA ILE A 105 -9.85 -6.32 -4.55
C ILE A 105 -11.06 -5.67 -3.88
N TYR A 106 -11.68 -4.70 -4.56
CA TYR A 106 -12.88 -3.99 -4.12
C TYR A 106 -14.11 -4.35 -4.96
#